data_AF-A0A069ALF5-F1
#
_entry.id   AF-A0A069ALF5-F1
#
_cell.length_a   1.000
_cell.length_b   1.000
_cell.length_c   1.000
_cell.angle_alpha   90.00
_cell.angle_beta   90.00
_cell.angle_gamma   90.00
#
_symmetry.space_group_name_H-M   'P 1'
#
loop_
_entity.id
_entity.type
_entity.pdbx_description
1 polymer ?
#
loop_
_entity_poly.entity_id
_entity_poly.type
_entity_poly.pdbx_seq_one_letter_code
_entity_poly.pdbx_strand_id
1 'polypeptide(L)' 'MLVLLKLKKSGLKCEIGAMSTTVEGDFDEVFELLKKVHKIPFNLGCERVITVARVDEKAGGLTIDEKLRNHR' A
#
# COMPACT_ATOMS: atom_id res chain seq x y z
N MET A 1 -8.21 -11.99 -0.68
CA MET A 1 -9.32 -11.13 -0.20
C MET A 1 -9.00 -10.40 1.10
N LEU A 2 -8.41 -11.04 2.12
CA LEU A 2 -8.11 -10.43 3.44
C LEU A 2 -7.12 -9.25 3.39
N VAL A 3 -6.09 -9.32 2.54
CA VAL A 3 -5.10 -8.23 2.36
C VAL A 3 -5.76 -6.94 1.85
N LEU A 4 -6.55 -7.04 0.78
CA LEU A 4 -7.26 -5.90 0.19
C LEU A 4 -8.27 -5.29 1.18
N LEU A 5 -8.95 -6.13 1.98
CA LEU A 5 -9.83 -5.65 3.05
C LEU A 5 -9.06 -4.88 4.13
N LYS A 6 -7.86 -5.32 4.49
CA LYS A 6 -7.02 -4.60 5.47
C LYS A 6 -6.59 -3.23 4.94
N LEU A 7 -6.24 -3.14 3.65
CA LEU A 7 -5.90 -1.88 2.99
C LEU A 7 -7.10 -0.92 2.98
N LYS A 8 -8.29 -1.40 2.59
CA LYS A 8 -9.52 -0.58 2.62
C LYS A 8 -9.90 -0.10 4.03
N LYS A 9 -9.57 -0.87 5.08
CA LYS A 9 -9.81 -0.51 6.48
C LYS A 9 -8.72 0.37 7.10
N SER A 10 -7.64 0.68 6.37
CA SER A 10 -6.52 1.45 6.90
C SER A 10 -6.86 2.94 7.14
N GLY A 11 -7.85 3.48 6.42
CA GLY A 11 -8.15 4.90 6.41
C GLY A 11 -7.26 5.71 5.46
N LEU A 12 -6.20 5.10 4.90
CA LEU A 12 -5.31 5.74 3.94
C LEU A 12 -5.92 5.74 2.53
N LYS A 13 -5.55 6.76 1.73
CA LYS A 13 -5.94 6.82 0.33
C LYS A 13 -5.30 5.66 -0.42
N CYS A 14 -6.13 4.81 -1.01
CA CYS A 14 -5.69 3.60 -1.70
C CYS A 14 -6.28 3.54 -3.10
N GLU A 15 -5.46 3.20 -4.08
CA GLU A 15 -5.88 2.91 -5.45
C GLU A 15 -5.53 1.47 -5.81
N ILE A 16 -6.55 0.66 -6.08
CA ILE A 16 -6.38 -0.75 -6.43
C ILE A 16 -6.27 -0.85 -7.95
N GLY A 17 -5.08 -1.20 -8.43
CA GLY A 17 -4.84 -1.57 -9.83
C GLY A 17 -4.91 -3.08 -10.05
N ALA A 18 -4.74 -3.49 -11.31
CA ALA A 18 -4.78 -4.91 -11.69
C ALA A 18 -3.66 -5.76 -11.06
N MET A 19 -2.46 -5.17 -10.89
CA MET A 19 -1.25 -5.87 -10.44
C MET A 19 -0.72 -5.41 -9.09
N SER A 20 -1.10 -4.21 -8.65
CA SER A 20 -0.60 -3.60 -7.42
C SER A 20 -1.65 -2.70 -6.79
N THR A 21 -1.50 -2.44 -5.50
CA THR A 21 -2.25 -1.40 -4.80
C THR A 21 -1.31 -0.27 -4.45
N THR A 22 -1.68 0.95 -4.87
CA THR A 22 -0.97 2.17 -4.49
C THR A 22 -1.60 2.71 -3.21
N VAL A 23 -0.77 3.10 -2.24
CA VAL A 23 -1.21 3.69 -0.97
C VAL A 23 -0.49 5.04 -0.83
N GLU A 24 -1.22 6.08 -0.45
CA GLU A 24 -0.72 7.41 -0.17
C GLU A 24 -1.03 7.76 1.29
N GLY A 25 -0.04 8.30 2.00
CA GLY A 25 -0.13 8.66 3.40
C GLY A 25 1.22 9.09 3.95
N ASP A 26 1.27 9.33 5.25
CA ASP A 26 2.52 9.55 5.97
C ASP A 26 3.43 8.32 5.88
N PHE A 27 4.75 8.55 5.83
CA PHE A 27 5.75 7.49 5.66
C PHE A 27 5.58 6.39 6.71
N ASP A 28 5.50 6.77 7.99
CA ASP A 28 5.45 5.80 9.09
C ASP A 28 4.12 5.01 9.08
N GLU A 29 3.01 5.69 8.77
CA GLU A 29 1.70 5.05 8.65
C GLU A 29 1.65 4.01 7.52
N VAL A 30 2.21 4.36 6.36
CA VAL A 30 2.27 3.47 5.19
C VAL A 30 3.13 2.24 5.48
N PHE A 31 4.30 2.42 6.11
CA PHE A 31 5.18 1.31 6.46
C PHE A 31 4.60 0.40 7.55
N GLU A 32 3.92 0.96 8.55
CA GLU A 32 3.21 0.16 9.55
C GLU A 32 2.04 -0.61 8.94
N LEU A 33 1.33 -0.06 7.97
CA LEU A 33 0.33 -0.79 7.20
C LEU A 33 0.97 -1.92 6.37
N LEU A 34 2.07 -1.64 5.67
CA LEU A 34 2.81 -2.61 4.85
C LEU A 34 3.24 -3.82 5.69
N LYS A 35 3.80 -3.57 6.88
CA LYS A 35 4.20 -4.60 7.85
C LYS A 35 3.02 -5.45 8.29
N LYS A 36 1.88 -4.83 8.63
CA LYS A 36 0.65 -5.55 9.02
C LYS A 36 0.16 -6.42 7.86
N VAL A 37 0.14 -5.89 6.64
CA VAL A 37 -0.32 -6.60 5.44
C VAL A 37 0.59 -7.78 5.10
N HIS A 38 1.91 -7.60 5.14
CA HIS A 38 2.88 -8.65 4.88
C HIS A 38 2.73 -9.85 5.83
N LYS A 39 2.32 -9.60 7.09
CA LYS A 39 2.13 -10.65 8.10
C LYS A 39 0.85 -11.48 7.94
N ILE A 40 -0.17 -10.98 7.22
CA ILE A 40 -1.47 -11.66 7.09
C ILE A 40 -1.33 -13.10 6.55
N PRO A 41 -0.56 -13.39 5.49
CA PRO A 41 -0.50 -14.75 4.95
C PRO A 41 0.15 -15.75 5.90
N PHE A 42 1.07 -15.33 6.77
CA PHE A 42 1.66 -16.22 7.78
C PHE A 42 0.61 -16.70 8.79
N ASN A 43 -0.36 -15.85 9.14
CA ASN A 43 -1.50 -16.25 9.98
C ASN A 43 -2.43 -17.26 9.28
N LEU A 44 -2.26 -17.48 7.97
CA LEU A 44 -2.99 -18.45 7.16
C LEU A 44 -2.15 -19.70 6.87
N GLY A 45 -0.99 -19.85 7.52
CA GLY A 45 -0.11 -21.01 7.34
C GLY A 45 0.86 -20.91 6.16
N CYS A 46 0.98 -19.75 5.51
CA CYS A 46 2.02 -19.57 4.50
C CYS A 46 3.41 -19.52 5.15
N GLU A 47 4.33 -20.37 4.72
CA GLU A 47 5.70 -20.42 5.25
C GLU A 47 6.61 -19.33 4.66
N ARG A 48 6.30 -18.86 3.46
CA ARG A 48 7.10 -17.86 2.75
C ARG A 48 6.22 -16.86 2.02
N VAL A 49 6.53 -15.57 2.19
CA VAL A 49 5.85 -14.46 1.53
C VAL A 49 6.91 -13.54 0.94
N ILE A 50 6.74 -13.17 -0.33
CA ILE A 50 7.50 -12.09 -0.96
C ILE A 50 6.57 -10.88 -1.05
N THR A 51 7.05 -9.73 -0.61
CA THR A 51 6.37 -8.44 -0.81
C THR A 51 7.29 -7.53 -1.61
N VAL A 52 6.78 -7.03 -2.73
CA VAL A 52 7.45 -6.02 -3.54
C VAL A 52 6.77 -4.69 -3.28
N ALA A 53 7.49 -3.77 -2.67
CA ALA A 53 7.04 -2.40 -2.42
C ALA A 53 7.91 -1.43 -3.20
N ARG A 54 7.27 -0.45 -3.86
CA ARG A 54 7.94 0.70 -4.47
C ARG A 54 7.50 1.92 -3.70
N VAL A 55 8.47 2.66 -3.16
CA VAL A 55 8.25 3.84 -2.33
C VAL A 55 8.76 5.05 -3.10
N ASP A 56 7.92 6.08 -3.17
CA ASP A 56 8.24 7.34 -3.82
C ASP A 56 7.91 8.46 -2.83
N GLU A 57 8.96 9.10 -2.32
CA GLU A 57 8.91 10.13 -1.29
C GLU A 57 9.62 11.38 -1.81
N LYS A 58 9.03 12.54 -1.53
CA LYS A 58 9.58 13.84 -1.91
C LYS A 58 9.48 14.80 -0.73
N ALA A 59 10.58 15.48 -0.43
CA ALA A 59 10.57 16.59 0.53
C ALA A 59 9.58 17.67 0.04
N GLY A 60 8.61 18.01 0.89
CA GLY A 60 7.51 18.92 0.54
C GLY A 60 6.22 18.23 0.08
N GLY A 61 6.17 16.90 0.09
CA GLY A 61 4.97 16.12 -0.21
C GLY A 61 4.81 15.77 -1.69
N LEU A 62 4.03 14.72 -1.93
CA LEU A 62 3.71 14.18 -3.24
C LEU A 62 2.39 13.43 -3.15
N THR A 63 1.51 13.62 -4.14
CA THR A 63 0.21 12.94 -4.17
C THR A 63 0.02 12.12 -5.44
N ILE A 64 -0.87 11.13 -5.36
CA ILE A 64 -1.35 10.31 -6.48
C ILE A 64 -1.98 11.22 -7.54
N ASP A 65 -2.77 12.22 -7.12
CA ASP A 65 -3.51 13.08 -8.06
C ASP A 65 -2.55 13.92 -8.92
N GLU A 66 -1.46 14.44 -8.32
CA GLU A 66 -0.42 15.16 -9.06
C GLU A 66 0.24 14.28 -10.13
N LYS A 67 0.47 13.00 -9.85
CA LYS A 67 1.06 12.05 -10.80
C LYS A 67 0.11 11.65 -11.92
N LEU A 68 -1.18 11.54 -11.61
CA LEU A 68 -2.19 11.10 -12.56
C LEU A 68 -2.76 12.25 -13.41
N ARG A 69 -2.45 13.51 -13.08
CA ARG A 69 -2.97 14.71 -13.75
C ARG A 69 -2.88 14.70 -15.28
N ASN A 70 -1.85 14.06 -15.86
CA ASN A 70 -1.63 14.02 -17.31
C ASN A 70 -2.00 12.67 -17.96
N HIS A 71 -2.53 11.74 -17.19
CA HIS A 71 -2.76 10.35 -17.60
C HIS A 71 -4.15 9.83 -17.24
N ARG A 72 -5.03 10.71 -16.73
CA ARG A 72 -6.45 10.48 -16.51
C ARG A 72 -7.29 11.49 -17.29
#